data_AF-U3AXT5-F1
#
_entry.id   AF-U3AXT5-F1
#
_cell.length_a   1.000
_cell.length_b   1.000
_cell.length_c   1.000
_cell.angle_alpha   90.00
_cell.angle_beta   90.00
_cell.angle_gamma   90.00
#
_symmetry.space_group_name_H-M   'P 1'
#
loop_
_entity.id
_entity.type
_entity.pdbx_description
1 polymer ?
#
loop_
_entity_poly.entity_id
_entity_poly.type
_entity_poly.pdbx_seq_one_letter_code
_entity_poly.pdbx_strand_id
1 'polypeptide(L)' 'MIGKVITEFQRIANEKGWTFEEIANRWGKSERQLSRIAKAAEQRDMDAVNYLPKNNKTK' A
#
# COMPACT_ATOMS: atom_id res chain seq x y z
N MET A 1 -17.66 -12.80 13.02
CA MET A 1 -16.63 -12.80 11.95
C MET A 1 -16.01 -11.42 11.91
N ILE A 2 -14.76 -11.26 12.37
CA ILE A 2 -14.08 -9.96 12.30
C ILE A 2 -13.59 -9.81 10.86
N GLY A 3 -14.37 -9.11 10.03
CA GLY A 3 -13.92 -8.72 8.70
C GLY A 3 -12.61 -7.96 8.85
N LYS A 4 -11.55 -8.39 8.16
CA LYS A 4 -10.30 -7.65 8.09
C LYS A 4 -10.64 -6.23 7.64
N VAL A 5 -10.38 -5.24 8.51
CA VAL A 5 -10.52 -3.82 8.15
C VAL A 5 -9.47 -3.56 7.07
N ILE A 6 -9.90 -3.51 5.82
CA ILE A 6 -9.04 -3.12 4.70
C ILE A 6 -8.83 -1.62 4.84
N THR A 7 -7.57 -1.21 4.92
CA THR A 7 -7.20 0.21 4.99
C THR A 7 -7.34 0.86 3.62
N GLU A 8 -7.61 2.15 3.59
CA GLU A 8 -7.74 2.88 2.32
C GLU A 8 -6.45 2.82 1.49
N PHE A 9 -5.30 2.87 2.17
CA PHE A 9 -3.98 2.62 1.57
C PHE A 9 -3.92 1.25 0.86
N GLN A 10 -4.44 0.21 1.50
CA GLN A 10 -4.47 -1.14 0.92
C GLN A 10 -5.41 -1.23 -0.28
N ARG A 11 -6.54 -0.53 -0.24
CA ARG A 11 -7.47 -0.46 -1.36
C ARG A 11 -6.80 0.16 -2.59
N ILE A 12 -6.17 1.33 -2.43
CA ILE A 12 -5.53 2.04 -3.55
C ILE A 12 -4.32 1.25 -4.08
N ALA A 13 -3.52 0.67 -3.19
CA ALA A 13 -2.41 -0.19 -3.58
C ALA A 13 -2.89 -1.37 -4.45
N ASN A 14 -3.95 -2.06 -4.01
CA ASN A 14 -4.56 -3.17 -4.74
C ASN A 14 -5.16 -2.73 -6.08
N GLU A 15 -5.88 -1.61 -6.13
CA GLU A 15 -6.44 -1.05 -7.38
C GLU A 15 -5.35 -0.72 -8.40
N LYS A 16 -4.18 -0.28 -7.93
CA LYS A 16 -3.01 -0.04 -8.78
C LYS A 16 -2.21 -1.30 -9.10
N GLY A 17 -2.55 -2.45 -8.52
CA GLY A 17 -1.85 -3.73 -8.72
C GLY A 17 -0.55 -3.89 -7.92
N TRP A 18 -0.36 -3.09 -6.88
CA TRP A 18 0.80 -3.17 -5.99
C TRP A 18 0.50 -3.98 -4.73
N THR A 19 1.45 -4.81 -4.32
CA THR A 19 1.42 -5.44 -3.00
C THR A 19 2.17 -4.59 -1.96
N PHE A 20 1.89 -4.81 -0.68
CA PHE A 20 2.63 -4.15 0.39
C PHE A 20 4.10 -4.53 0.38
N GLU A 21 4.43 -5.77 0.03
CA GLU A 21 5.81 -6.19 -0.13
C GLU A 21 6.54 -5.39 -1.23
N GLU A 22 5.91 -5.19 -2.39
CA GLU A 22 6.48 -4.42 -3.50
C GLU A 22 6.67 -2.95 -3.14
N ILE A 23 5.68 -2.33 -2.48
CA ILE A 23 5.77 -0.94 -2.03
C ILE A 23 6.86 -0.81 -0.95
N ALA A 24 6.91 -1.74 -0.01
CA ALA A 24 7.92 -1.78 1.04
C ALA A 24 9.33 -1.90 0.46
N ASN A 25 9.54 -2.84 -0.48
CA ASN A 25 10.80 -2.98 -1.20
C ASN A 25 11.18 -1.70 -1.97
N ARG A 26 10.21 -1.08 -2.66
CA ARG A 26 10.44 0.16 -3.41
C ARG A 26 10.83 1.34 -2.52
N TRP A 27 10.26 1.43 -1.31
CA TRP A 27 10.52 2.51 -0.37
C TRP A 27 11.60 2.18 0.66
N GLY A 28 12.26 1.01 0.57
CA GLY A 28 13.27 0.56 1.51
C GLY A 28 12.75 0.37 2.93
N LYS A 29 11.45 0.05 3.08
CA LYS A 29 10.80 -0.21 4.36
C LYS A 29 10.51 -1.70 4.50
N SER A 30 10.25 -2.14 5.74
CA SER A 30 9.72 -3.48 5.97
C SER A 30 8.20 -3.53 5.78
N GLU A 31 7.66 -4.69 5.41
CA GLU A 31 6.21 -4.91 5.28
C GLU A 31 5.45 -4.60 6.58
N ARG A 32 6.07 -4.87 7.74
CA ARG A 32 5.50 -4.53 9.05
C ARG A 32 5.40 -3.02 9.26
N GLN A 33 6.44 -2.27 8.87
CA GLN A 33 6.39 -0.80 8.90
C GLN A 33 5.35 -0.27 7.94
N LEU A 34 5.24 -0.85 6.75
CA LEU A 34 4.24 -0.46 5.76
C LEU A 34 2.82 -0.75 6.25
N SER A 35 2.60 -1.88 6.92
CA SER A 35 1.31 -2.21 7.54
C SER A 35 0.95 -1.22 8.65
N ARG A 36 1.95 -0.75 9.41
CA ARG A 36 1.75 0.29 10.43
C ARG A 36 1.43 1.65 9.81
N ILE A 37 2.10 1.99 8.70
CA ILE A 37 1.84 3.18 7.88
C ILE A 37 0.44 3.14 7.28
N ALA A 38 0.05 2.02 6.67
CA ALA A 38 -1.27 1.83 6.09
C ALA A 38 -2.38 1.96 7.15
N LYS A 39 -2.12 1.54 8.39
CA LYS A 39 -3.02 1.69 9.52
C LYS A 39 -3.06 3.12 10.08
N ALA A 40 -1.93 3.83 10.07
CA ALA A 40 -1.85 5.23 10.48
C ALA A 40 -2.51 6.16 9.44
N ALA A 41 -2.48 5.77 8.16
CA ALA A 41 -3.09 6.49 7.03
C ALA A 41 -2.73 7.99 7.03
N GLU A 42 -1.46 8.31 7.26
CA GLU A 42 -0.97 9.69 7.17
C GLU A 42 -1.14 10.20 5.74
N GLN A 43 -1.50 11.49 5.60
CA GLN A 43 -1.76 12.10 4.31
C GLN A 43 -0.56 11.99 3.34
N ARG A 44 0.66 12.08 3.87
CA ARG A 44 1.90 11.88 3.11
C ARG A 44 2.03 10.48 2.51
N ASP A 45 1.65 9.46 3.27
CA ASP A 45 1.73 8.06 2.82
C ASP A 45 0.60 7.73 1.84
N MET A 46 -0.59 8.34 2.03
CA MET A 46 -1.70 8.26 1.09
C MET A 46 -1.33 8.91 -0.25
N ASP A 47 -0.71 10.08 -0.24
CA ASP A 47 -0.18 10.73 -1.45
C ASP A 47 0.85 9.84 -2.12
N ALA A 48 1.78 9.25 -1.36
CA ALA A 48 2.80 8.36 -1.91
C ALA A 48 2.18 7.16 -2.65
N VAL A 49 1.11 6.56 -2.14
CA VAL A 49 0.37 5.49 -2.84
C VAL A 49 -0.42 6.00 -4.03
N ASN A 50 -1.06 7.17 -3.92
CA ASN A 50 -1.79 7.79 -5.02
C ASN A 50 -0.90 8.12 -6.21
N TYR A 51 0.35 8.53 -5.97
CA TYR A 51 1.36 8.79 -6.99
C TYR A 51 2.08 7.52 -7.49
N LEU A 52 1.79 6.33 -6.95
CA LEU A 52 2.32 5.10 -7.53
C LEU A 52 1.78 4.94 -8.97
N PRO A 53 2.66 4.70 -9.97
CA PRO A 53 2.21 4.35 -11.31
C PRO A 53 1.43 3.04 -11.24
N LYS A 54 0.51 2.80 -12.17
CA LYS A 54 -0.18 1.50 -12.22
C LYS A 54 0.87 0.41 -12.45
N ASN A 55 0.91 -0.60 -11.58
CA ASN A 55 1.82 -1.71 -11.77
C ASN A 55 1.31 -2.48 -12.99
N ASN A 56 1.93 -2.22 -14.15
CA ASN A 56 1.73 -3.04 -15.34
C ASN A 56 2.43 -4.37 -15.07
N LYS A 57 1.81 -5.20 -14.22
CA LYS A 57 2.05 -6.64 -14.24
C LYS A 57 1.50 -7.13 -15.57
N THR A 58 2.29 -6.95 -16.62
CA THR A 58 2.14 -7.68 -17.88
C THR A 58 2.22 -9.15 -17.50
N LYS A 59 1.04 -9.77 -17.43
CA LYS A 59 0.89 -11.20 -17.22
C LYS A 59 1.40 -11.94 -18.43
#